data_AF-W5YQA9-F1
#
_entry.id   AF-W5YQA9-F1
#
_cell.length_a   1.000
_cell.length_b   1.000
_cell.length_c   1.000
_cell.angle_alpha   90.00
_cell.angle_beta   90.00
_cell.angle_gamma   90.00
#
_symmetry.space_group_name_H-M   'P 1'
#
loop_
_entity.id
_entity.type
_entity.pdbx_description
1 polymer ?
#
loop_
_entity_poly.entity_id
_entity_poly.type
_entity_poly.pdbx_seq_one_letter_code
_entity_poly.pdbx_strand_id
1 'polypeptide(L)'
;MRSDDREYVAAVINFFWQGLAQPHSVNENASKVMYEALTEAQGCTASIDLVPRPSYTPSINYIIKEIAKIGQRIMSGDTSLYNMCRDQVAANYKTHIRAALWGL
;
A
#
# COMPACT_ATOMS: atom_id res chain seq x y z
N MET A 1 -9.78 -10.54 -6.16
CA MET A 1 -8.35 -10.15 -6.29
C MET A 1 -7.55 -11.28 -6.92
N ARG A 2 -6.71 -10.99 -7.92
CA ARG A 2 -5.89 -12.01 -8.62
C ARG A 2 -4.66 -12.40 -7.79
N SER A 3 -3.98 -13.49 -8.15
CA SER A 3 -2.76 -13.95 -7.46
C SER A 3 -1.65 -12.90 -7.54
N ASP A 4 -1.36 -12.40 -8.74
CA ASP A 4 -0.30 -11.41 -8.96
C ASP A 4 -0.57 -10.11 -8.18
N ASP A 5 -1.83 -9.66 -8.13
CA ASP A 5 -2.22 -8.48 -7.35
C ASP A 5 -1.85 -8.68 -5.86
N ARG A 6 -2.08 -9.89 -5.33
CA ARG A 6 -1.76 -10.20 -3.93
C ARG A 6 -0.27 -10.21 -3.67
N GLU A 7 0.54 -10.70 -4.61
CA GLU A 7 2.00 -10.69 -4.51
C GLU A 7 2.53 -9.26 -4.48
N TYR A 8 2.10 -8.41 -5.42
CA TYR A 8 2.54 -7.03 -5.48
C TYR A 8 2.07 -6.22 -4.26
N VAL A 9 0.81 -6.40 -3.83
CA VAL A 9 0.30 -5.72 -2.63
C VAL A 9 1.03 -6.20 -1.37
N ALA A 10 1.33 -7.50 -1.25
CA ALA A 10 2.15 -8.01 -0.16
C ALA A 10 3.56 -7.39 -0.17
N ALA A 11 4.16 -7.19 -1.35
CA ALA A 11 5.46 -6.52 -1.47
C ALA A 11 5.39 -5.07 -0.97
N VAL A 12 4.33 -4.32 -1.30
CA VAL A 12 4.11 -2.97 -0.75
C VAL A 12 4.02 -3.03 0.77
N ILE A 13 3.14 -3.87 1.33
CA ILE A 13 2.96 -3.96 2.79
C ILE A 13 4.29 -4.33 3.47
N ASN A 14 5.04 -5.28 2.91
CA ASN A 14 6.32 -5.72 3.47
C ASN A 14 7.44 -4.69 3.32
N PHE A 15 7.34 -3.76 2.38
CA PHE A 15 8.26 -2.63 2.29
C PHE A 15 8.12 -1.69 3.49
N PHE A 16 6.89 -1.44 3.96
CA PHE A 16 6.63 -0.61 5.14
C PHE A 16 6.74 -1.39 6.46
N TRP A 17 6.35 -2.67 6.46
CA TRP A 17 6.39 -3.56 7.62
C TRP A 17 6.92 -4.93 7.23
N GLN A 18 8.25 -5.08 7.31
CA GLN A 18 8.94 -6.30 6.89
C GLN A 18 8.31 -7.58 7.47
N GLY A 19 7.92 -8.49 6.58
CA GLY A 19 7.39 -9.82 6.92
C GLY A 19 5.96 -9.83 7.47
N LEU A 20 5.24 -8.71 7.42
CA LEU A 20 3.88 -8.61 7.95
C LEU A 20 2.83 -9.31 7.08
N ALA A 21 2.99 -9.26 5.75
CA ALA A 21 2.02 -9.80 4.80
C ALA A 21 2.55 -11.02 4.05
N GLN A 22 1.68 -12.03 3.91
CA GLN A 22 1.85 -13.12 2.95
C GLN A 22 0.81 -12.96 1.82
N PRO A 23 1.11 -13.30 0.56
CA PRO A 23 0.17 -13.08 -0.56
C PRO A 23 -1.24 -13.64 -0.29
N HIS A 24 -1.36 -14.82 0.32
CA HIS A 24 -2.67 -15.42 0.61
C HIS A 24 -3.47 -14.64 1.67
N SER A 25 -2.82 -13.91 2.58
CA SER A 25 -3.46 -13.09 3.62
C SER A 25 -3.94 -11.73 3.09
N VAL A 26 -3.43 -11.27 1.95
CA VAL A 26 -3.82 -9.99 1.35
C VAL A 26 -5.25 -10.06 0.84
N ASN A 27 -6.10 -9.14 1.26
CA ASN A 27 -7.49 -9.03 0.81
C ASN A 27 -7.81 -7.58 0.41
N GLU A 28 -9.09 -7.34 0.06
CA GLU A 28 -9.56 -6.02 -0.34
C GLU A 28 -9.42 -4.98 0.77
N ASN A 29 -9.67 -5.33 2.03
CA ASN A 29 -9.48 -4.44 3.18
C ASN A 29 -8.01 -4.07 3.34
N ALA A 30 -7.09 -5.03 3.24
CA ALA A 30 -5.66 -4.75 3.33
C ALA A 30 -5.22 -3.78 2.21
N SER A 31 -5.77 -3.93 1.01
CA SER A 31 -5.51 -3.03 -0.12
C SER A 31 -6.03 -1.61 0.14
N LYS A 32 -7.23 -1.47 0.73
CA LYS A 32 -7.81 -0.18 1.11
C LYS A 32 -6.97 0.53 2.17
N VAL A 33 -6.63 -0.17 3.26
CA VAL A 33 -5.82 0.41 4.34
C VAL A 33 -4.45 0.85 3.83
N MET A 34 -3.81 0.05 2.96
CA MET A 34 -2.53 0.44 2.36
C MET A 34 -2.67 1.69 1.48
N TYR A 35 -3.76 1.79 0.72
CA TYR A 35 -4.04 2.96 -0.12
C TYR A 35 -4.28 4.23 0.71
N GLU A 36 -5.05 4.13 1.80
CA GLU A 36 -5.25 5.23 2.74
C GLU A 36 -3.92 5.66 3.36
N ALA A 37 -3.11 4.70 3.81
CA ALA A 37 -1.82 4.98 4.41
C ALA A 37 -0.87 5.74 3.47
N LEU A 38 -0.79 5.31 2.20
CA LEU A 38 0.02 6.01 1.20
C LEU A 38 -0.57 7.39 0.85
N THR A 39 -1.90 7.54 0.88
CA THR A 39 -2.58 8.80 0.58
C THR A 39 -2.35 9.83 1.70
N GLU A 40 -2.41 9.41 2.96
CA GLU A 40 -2.07 10.26 4.12
C GLU A 40 -0.58 10.61 4.13
N ALA A 41 0.26 9.66 3.73
CA ALA A 41 1.70 9.86 3.62
C ALA A 41 2.11 10.86 2.54
N GLN A 42 1.26 11.17 1.56
CA GLN A 42 1.53 12.27 0.63
C GLN A 42 1.71 13.61 1.36
N GLY A 43 1.14 13.78 2.55
CA GLY A 43 1.39 14.96 3.38
C GLY A 43 2.83 15.09 3.86
N CYS A 44 3.65 14.04 3.74
CA CYS A 44 5.04 14.05 4.21
C CYS A 44 5.95 14.90 3.32
N THR A 45 5.56 15.18 2.07
CA THR A 45 6.22 16.21 1.23
C THR A 45 5.18 16.93 0.36
N ALA A 46 5.27 18.26 0.26
CA ALA A 46 4.32 19.07 -0.52
C ALA A 46 4.37 18.81 -2.05
N SER A 47 5.26 17.93 -2.53
CA SER A 47 5.53 17.75 -3.96
C SER A 47 5.51 16.28 -4.42
N ILE A 48 5.20 15.31 -3.56
CA ILE A 48 5.20 13.88 -3.93
C ILE A 48 3.80 13.30 -3.86
N ASP A 49 3.29 12.92 -5.03
CA ASP A 49 2.11 12.07 -5.15
C ASP A 49 2.53 10.59 -5.15
N LEU A 50 2.38 9.93 -4.00
CA LEU A 50 2.68 8.50 -3.83
C LEU A 50 1.65 7.60 -4.53
N VAL A 51 0.42 8.09 -4.71
CA VAL A 51 -0.68 7.35 -5.30
C VAL A 51 -1.65 8.33 -5.97
N PRO A 52 -1.85 8.24 -7.29
CA PRO A 52 -2.71 9.18 -8.00
C PRO A 52 -4.07 9.35 -7.31
N ARG A 53 -4.42 10.59 -6.95
CA ARG A 53 -5.73 10.90 -6.35
C ARG A 53 -6.79 11.07 -7.44
N PRO A 54 -7.79 10.19 -7.53
CA PRO A 54 -8.91 10.41 -8.44
C PRO A 54 -9.81 11.54 -7.93
N SER A 55 -10.49 12.23 -8.85
CA SER A 55 -11.49 13.27 -8.54
C SER A 55 -12.78 12.73 -7.90
N TYR A 56 -12.88 11.41 -7.70
CA TYR A 56 -14.06 10.69 -7.23
C TYR A 56 -13.63 9.58 -6.26
N THR A 57 -14.56 9.01 -5.49
CA THR A 57 -14.26 7.89 -4.59
C THR A 57 -13.77 6.68 -5.40
N PRO A 58 -12.50 6.25 -5.23
CA PRO A 58 -11.96 5.15 -6.02
C PRO A 58 -12.69 3.83 -5.75
N SER A 59 -12.92 3.06 -6.81
CA SER A 59 -13.40 1.68 -6.67
C SER A 59 -12.30 0.78 -6.08
N ILE A 60 -12.69 -0.34 -5.46
CA ILE A 60 -11.72 -1.32 -4.94
C ILE A 60 -10.80 -1.86 -6.03
N ASN A 61 -11.30 -2.07 -7.24
CA ASN A 61 -10.49 -2.52 -8.37
C ASN A 61 -9.45 -1.49 -8.79
N TYR A 62 -9.76 -0.20 -8.67
CA TYR A 62 -8.80 0.86 -8.90
C TYR A 62 -7.72 0.84 -7.83
N ILE A 63 -8.11 0.79 -6.55
CA ILE A 63 -7.20 0.73 -5.41
C ILE A 63 -6.20 -0.42 -5.59
N ILE A 64 -6.70 -1.63 -5.82
CA ILE A 64 -5.86 -2.83 -5.99
C ILE A 64 -4.84 -2.63 -7.11
N LYS A 65 -5.28 -2.11 -8.27
CA LYS A 65 -4.39 -1.89 -9.42
C LYS A 65 -3.31 -0.85 -9.13
N GLU A 66 -3.65 0.24 -8.46
CA GLU A 66 -2.66 1.27 -8.12
C GLU A 66 -1.63 0.73 -7.12
N ILE A 67 -2.05 0.04 -6.07
CA ILE A 67 -1.12 -0.58 -5.12
C ILE A 67 -0.26 -1.64 -5.80
N ALA A 68 -0.83 -2.45 -6.71
CA ALA A 68 -0.07 -3.45 -7.45
C ALA A 68 1.03 -2.81 -8.34
N LYS A 69 0.73 -1.70 -9.03
CA LYS A 69 1.74 -0.94 -9.80
C LYS A 69 2.87 -0.41 -8.91
N ILE A 70 2.53 0.06 -7.71
CA ILE A 70 3.51 0.48 -6.71
C ILE A 70 4.38 -0.70 -6.29
N GLY A 71 3.77 -1.85 -6.00
CA GLY A 71 4.48 -3.09 -5.68
C GLY A 71 5.45 -3.52 -6.77
N GLN A 72 5.05 -3.42 -8.04
CA GLN A 72 5.93 -3.69 -9.19
C GLN A 72 7.16 -2.77 -9.18
N ARG A 73 6.98 -1.46 -8.96
CA ARG A 73 8.09 -0.48 -8.89
C ARG A 73 9.03 -0.77 -7.72
N ILE A 74 8.47 -1.07 -6.55
CA ILE A 74 9.24 -1.43 -5.36
C ILE A 74 10.08 -2.69 -5.63
N MET A 75 9.47 -3.71 -6.23
CA MET A 75 10.17 -4.96 -6.58
C MET A 75 11.23 -4.76 -7.66
N SER A 76 11.06 -3.80 -8.57
CA SER A 76 12.11 -3.42 -9.53
C SER A 76 13.20 -2.50 -8.93
N GLY A 77 13.14 -2.19 -7.64
CA GLY A 77 14.12 -1.36 -6.92
C GLY A 77 13.86 0.14 -6.95
N ASP A 78 12.78 0.60 -7.60
CA ASP A 78 12.38 2.00 -7.64
C ASP A 78 11.59 2.36 -6.37
N THR A 79 12.33 2.57 -5.28
CA THR A 79 11.80 2.78 -3.93
C THR A 79 12.03 4.19 -3.37
N SER A 80 12.76 5.03 -4.11
CA SER A 80 13.26 6.33 -3.65
C SER A 80 12.12 7.24 -3.13
N LEU A 81 10.99 7.27 -3.83
CA LEU A 81 9.80 8.03 -3.46
C LEU A 81 9.15 7.56 -2.15
N TYR A 82 9.13 6.24 -1.91
CA TYR A 82 8.43 5.64 -0.78
C TYR A 82 9.27 5.62 0.50
N ASN A 83 10.60 5.61 0.38
CA ASN A 83 11.51 5.62 1.54
C ASN A 83 11.29 6.86 2.42
N MET A 84 10.98 8.01 1.83
CA MET A 84 10.87 9.28 2.55
C MET A 84 9.71 9.32 3.53
N CYS A 85 8.56 8.71 3.19
CA CYS A 85 7.39 8.67 4.06
C CYS A 85 7.23 7.33 4.80
N ARG A 86 8.17 6.39 4.63
CA ARG A 86 8.03 5.01 5.11
C ARG A 86 7.78 4.95 6.61
N ASP A 87 8.58 5.68 7.38
CA ASP A 87 8.54 5.59 8.83
C ASP A 87 7.24 6.21 9.41
N GLN A 88 6.73 7.28 8.79
CA GLN A 88 5.45 7.89 9.16
C GLN A 88 4.27 6.95 8.88
N VAL A 89 4.23 6.34 7.68
CA VAL A 89 3.25 5.30 7.34
C VAL A 89 3.32 4.15 8.34
N ALA A 90 4.54 3.68 8.58
CA ALA A 90 4.78 2.52 9.42
C ALA A 90 4.30 2.74 10.86
N ALA A 91 4.44 3.96 11.39
CA ALA A 91 3.98 4.33 12.72
C ALA A 91 2.44 4.41 12.82
N ASN A 92 1.79 5.07 11.85
CA ASN A 92 0.36 5.37 11.94
C ASN A 92 -0.55 4.18 11.61
N TYR A 93 -0.11 3.28 10.72
CA TYR A 93 -1.02 2.29 10.10
C TYR A 93 -0.78 0.84 10.49
N LYS A 94 0.25 0.52 11.29
CA LYS A 94 0.64 -0.87 11.61
C LYS A 94 -0.50 -1.72 12.16
N THR A 95 -1.29 -1.16 13.07
CA THR A 95 -2.42 -1.88 13.70
C THR A 95 -3.56 -2.08 12.71
N HIS A 96 -3.87 -1.05 11.91
CA HIS A 96 -4.91 -1.10 10.88
C HIS A 96 -4.61 -2.16 9.81
N ILE A 97 -3.38 -2.17 9.29
CA ILE A 97 -3.02 -3.14 8.24
C ILE A 97 -3.00 -4.57 8.78
N ARG A 98 -2.58 -4.77 10.04
CA ARG A 98 -2.62 -6.10 10.68
C ARG A 98 -4.05 -6.61 10.85
N ALA A 99 -4.96 -5.76 11.34
CA ALA A 99 -6.38 -6.10 11.46
C ALA A 99 -6.97 -6.45 10.09
N ALA A 100 -6.67 -5.63 9.07
CA ALA A 100 -7.14 -5.86 7.71
C ALA A 100 -6.63 -7.18 7.11
N LEU A 101 -5.37 -7.56 7.35
CA LEU A 101 -4.82 -8.86 6.93
C LEU A 101 -5.50 -10.06 7.60
N TRP A 102 -6.09 -9.87 8.78
CA TRP A 102 -6.93 -10.88 9.45
C TRP A 102 -8.40 -10.86 9.02
N GLY A 103 -8.77 -9.96 8.10
CA GLY A 103 -10.14 -9.81 7.62
C GLY A 103 -11.07 -9.06 8.58
N LEU A 104 -10.49 -8.28 9.50
CA LEU A 104 -11.19 -7.41 10.43
C LEU A 104 -11.35 -5.98 9.86
#